data_AF-A0A811QX99-F1
#
_entry.id   AF-A0A811QX99-F1
#
_cell.length_a   1.000
_cell.length_b   1.000
_cell.length_c   1.000
_cell.angle_alpha   90.00
_cell.angle_beta   90.00
_cell.angle_gamma   90.00
#
_symmetry.space_group_name_H-M   'P 1'
#
loop_
_entity.id
_entity.type
_entity.pdbx_description
1 polymer ?
#
loop_
_entity_poly.entity_id
_entity_poly.type
_entity_poly.pdbx_seq_one_letter_code
_entity_poly.pdbx_strand_id
1 'polypeptide(L)' 'MANLQRESNDGFLLAASVQDASGKDVDLSTYKGKLLLIVNVASQWYNDLSSVN' A
#
# COMPACT_ATOMS: atom_id res chain seq x y z
N MET A 1 18.09 3.10 3.49
CA MET A 1 17.04 4.09 3.85
C MET A 1 16.22 4.34 2.61
N ALA A 2 15.01 3.78 2.52
CA ALA A 2 14.14 4.00 1.37
C ALA A 2 13.52 5.40 1.49
N ASN A 3 13.72 6.25 0.49
CA ASN A 3 13.22 7.61 0.48
C ASN A 3 11.79 7.58 -0.09
N LEU A 4 10.78 7.71 0.77
CA LEU A 4 9.37 7.75 0.35
C LEU A 4 9.06 9.15 -0.18
N GLN A 5 9.36 9.40 -1.46
CA GLN A 5 8.88 10.61 -2.13
C GLN A 5 7.40 10.44 -2.44
N ARG A 6 6.59 11.40 -2.00
CA ARG A 6 5.16 11.46 -2.28
C ARG A 6 4.96 11.60 -3.79
N GLU A 7 4.53 10.52 -4.47
CA GLU A 7 4.07 10.63 -5.86
C GLU A 7 2.80 11.51 -5.92
N SER A 8 2.70 12.31 -6.98
CA SER A 8 1.59 13.22 -7.24
C SER A 8 0.23 12.52 -7.17
N ASN A 9 -0.79 13.21 -6.64
CA ASN A 9 -2.13 12.68 -6.41
C ASN A 9 -2.89 12.21 -7.66
N ASP A 10 -2.39 12.52 -8.86
CA ASP A 10 -3.16 12.40 -10.09
C ASP A 10 -3.06 11.03 -10.78
N GLY A 11 -2.26 10.09 -10.27
CA GLY A 11 -2.02 8.80 -10.94
C GLY A 11 -2.04 7.54 -10.06
N PHE A 12 -1.89 7.65 -8.74
CA PHE A 12 -1.55 6.51 -7.88
C PHE A 12 -2.56 5.34 -7.96
N LEU A 13 -3.85 5.63 -8.13
CA LEU A 13 -4.91 4.60 -8.21
C LEU A 13 -5.39 4.31 -9.64
N LEU A 14 -4.95 5.10 -10.62
CA LEU A 14 -5.41 4.99 -12.01
C LEU A 14 -4.60 3.97 -12.82
N ALA A 15 -3.44 3.53 -12.32
CA ALA A 15 -2.53 2.62 -13.02
C ALA A 15 -1.96 1.46 -12.17
N ALA A 16 -2.39 1.30 -10.91
CA ALA A 16 -1.81 0.31 -10.00
C ALA A 16 -2.66 -0.96 -9.93
N SER A 17 -2.16 -2.08 -10.47
CA SER A 17 -2.60 -3.41 -10.03
C SER A 17 -1.87 -3.76 -8.73
N VAL A 18 -2.61 -4.21 -7.74
CA VAL A 18 -2.06 -4.62 -6.44
C VAL A 18 -2.33 -6.10 -6.23
N GLN A 19 -1.40 -6.79 -5.59
CA GLN A 19 -1.58 -8.19 -5.25
C GLN A 19 -2.38 -8.33 -3.96
N ASP A 20 -3.46 -9.11 -3.98
CA ASP A 20 -4.21 -9.44 -2.77
C ASP A 20 -3.47 -10.48 -1.90
N ALA A 21 -4.01 -10.77 -0.71
CA ALA A 21 -3.41 -11.72 0.22
C ALA A 21 -3.32 -13.17 -0.33
N SER A 22 -4.03 -13.48 -1.41
CA SER A 22 -3.98 -14.79 -2.09
C SER A 22 -2.96 -14.84 -3.23
N GLY A 23 -2.29 -13.72 -3.53
CA GLY A 23 -1.32 -13.64 -4.61
C GLY A 23 -1.92 -13.23 -5.95
N LYS A 24 -3.19 -12.82 -6.00
CA LYS A 24 -3.87 -12.44 -7.24
C LYS A 24 -3.76 -10.94 -7.49
N ASP A 25 -3.48 -10.57 -8.74
CA ASP A 25 -3.51 -9.17 -9.17
C ASP A 25 -4.96 -8.64 -9.21
N VAL A 26 -5.17 -7.53 -8.52
CA VAL A 26 -6.43 -6.81 -8.42
C VAL A 26 -6.22 -5.39 -8.97
N ASP A 27 -7.04 -5.03 -9.95
CA ASP A 27 -7.05 -3.69 -10.51
C ASP A 27 -7.91 -2.74 -9.65
N LEU A 28 -7.26 -1.70 -9.12
CA LEU A 28 -7.90 -0.67 -8.31
C LEU A 28 -8.87 0.21 -9.12
N SER A 29 -8.84 0.15 -10.46
CA SER A 29 -9.79 0.84 -11.33
C SER A 29 -11.26 0.43 -11.09
N THR A 30 -11.47 -0.78 -10.56
CA THR A 30 -12.79 -1.31 -10.15
C THR A 30 -13.50 -0.41 -9.11
N TYR A 31 -12.73 0.40 -8.37
CA TYR A 31 -13.24 1.28 -7.33
C TYR A 31 -13.34 2.75 -7.76
N LYS A 32 -13.16 3.05 -9.05
CA LYS A 32 -13.40 4.41 -9.59
C LYS A 32 -14.80 4.91 -9.22
N GLY A 33 -14.88 6.17 -8.81
CA GLY A 33 -16.13 6.79 -8.35
C GLY A 33 -16.53 6.42 -6.91
N LYS A 34 -15.73 5.62 -6.20
CA LYS A 34 -15.92 5.31 -4.78
C LYS A 34 -14.78 5.92 -3.95
N LEU A 35 -15.08 6.27 -2.71
CA LEU A 35 -14.06 6.66 -1.74
C LEU A 35 -13.29 5.41 -1.30
N LEU A 36 -11.97 5.45 -1.40
CA LEU A 36 -11.07 4.40 -0.95
C LEU A 36 -10.20 4.90 0.19
N LEU A 37 -10.15 4.16 1.29
CA LEU A 37 -9.20 4.37 2.38
C LEU A 37 -8.12 3.29 2.30
N ILE A 38 -6.88 3.71 2.03
CA ILE A 38 -5.72 2.80 2.01
C ILE A 38 -5.05 2.88 3.38
N VAL A 39 -4.95 1.74 4.06
CA VAL A 39 -4.30 1.62 5.36
C VAL A 39 -3.09 0.72 5.19
N ASN A 40 -1.91 1.24 5.53
CA ASN A 40 -0.72 0.41 5.67
C ASN A 40 -0.76 -0.26 7.05
N VAL A 41 -0.83 -1.58 7.08
CA VAL A 41 -0.88 -2.38 8.32
C VAL A 41 0.36 -3.26 8.39
N ALA A 42 1.06 -3.21 9.53
CA ALA A 42 2.15 -4.12 9.85
C ALA A 42 1.74 -5.01 11.04
N SER A 43 1.69 -6.32 10.84
CA SER A 43 1.28 -7.28 11.88
C SER A 43 2.26 -7.38 13.05
N GLN A 44 3.52 -6.98 12.85
CA GLN A 44 4.60 -7.07 13.84
C GLN A 44 5.36 -5.76 14.02
N TRP A 45 4.67 -4.63 14.04
CA TRP A 45 5.29 -3.30 14.11
C TRP A 45 6.20 -3.07 15.34
N TYR A 46 6.01 -3.83 16.43
CA TYR A 46 6.81 -3.70 17.65
C TYR A 46 8.04 -4.62 17.68
N ASN A 47 8.04 -5.73 16.94
CA ASN A 47 9.14 -6.70 16.99
C ASN A 47 10.43 -6.19 16.33
N ASP A 48 10.33 -5.23 15.41
CA ASP A 48 11.49 -4.64 14.74
C ASP A 48 12.38 -3.79 15.67
N LEU A 49 11.87 -3.34 16.82
CA LEU A 49 12.66 -2.59 17.82
C LEU A 49 13.50 -3.47 18.75
N SER A 50 13.34 -4.81 18.68
CA SER A 50 14.03 -5.74 19.58
C SER A 50 15.46 -6.10 19.17
N SER A 51 15.93 -5.62 18.02
CA SER A 51 17.26 -5.90 17.47
C SER A 51 18.36 -4.89 17.88
N VAL A 52 18.05 -3.96 18.80
CA VAL A 52 19.05 -3.05 19.38
C VAL A 52 19.51 -3.62 20.74
N ASN A 53 20.49 -4.52 20.69
CA ASN A 53 21.44 -4.78 21.78
C ASN A 53 22.84 -4.95 21.20
#